data_AF-A0A3P3REW0-F1
#
_entry.id   AF-A0A3P3REW0-F1
#
_cell.length_a   1.000
_cell.length_b   1.000
_cell.length_c   1.000
_cell.angle_alpha   90.00
_cell.angle_beta   90.00
_cell.angle_gamma   90.00
#
_symmetry.space_group_name_H-M   'P 1'
#
loop_
_entity.id
_entity.type
_entity.pdbx_description
1 polymer ?
#
loop_
_entity_poly.entity_id
_entity_poly.type
_entity_poly.pdbx_seq_one_letter_code
_entity_poly.pdbx_strand_id
1 'polypeptide(L)'
;MCEGDIRYGIGKRMSTHLRSGPHAHLVLIVCVLLMSTTVVPVAGALSITVDDPIIRGSTNIDTASSDTYVAGWESHSINTTVSGDPGEYQACLTVGSGVDEKEIECTPITVSNTAQTVQFEQSEWPNNATGSQTVSVGVYNNSSSEDPLDASSTELTVLSQNGDNDDDGVTNKKEIDEGTDPTLQDTDSDDLIDREELYAIGSNPNASDTDDDGLSDGVEVNNYDTDPTTNDSDGDGLTDPAELNKHGTDPTVIDTDGDSLSDYEEIREHGTNPTKQDSDDDGLNDDRELSLGTEPLDSDTDNDGLEDGAEVHQHNTNPTGGDTDDDGLKDGVEVRKYGTNPLSPDTDSDGVDDATEIKQGTNPVDQKFFLLAPMKNPFKTAGTVIGVVLALGIGVQYWRRRRDPTEEENTVLSGDTSHQSSEENATTTEPLTDEDHIQKLLSEHDGRMHQSDIVTETGWSKSKVSRLLSRMEDDEQIIKISVGRENIITRPGDEPRHAGSTLED
;
A
#
# COMPACT_ATOMS: atom_id res chain seq x y z
N MET A 1 57.46 31.36 -2.09
CA MET A 1 58.05 30.95 -0.80
C MET A 1 57.16 29.85 -0.27
N CYS A 2 57.45 28.56 -0.46
CA CYS A 2 58.60 27.87 -1.10
C CYS A 2 58.04 26.90 -2.17
N GLU A 3 58.61 26.72 -3.37
CA GLU A 3 59.85 25.98 -3.70
C GLU A 3 59.88 24.54 -3.12
N GLY A 4 59.91 23.46 -3.92
CA GLY A 4 59.94 23.32 -5.40
C GLY A 4 59.55 21.90 -5.85
N ASP A 5 59.12 21.62 -7.09
CA ASP A 5 59.85 21.75 -8.37
C ASP A 5 61.20 20.96 -8.39
N ILE A 6 61.57 20.12 -9.40
CA ILE A 6 60.90 19.77 -10.67
C ILE A 6 61.61 18.61 -11.47
N ARG A 7 60.89 17.98 -12.41
CA ARG A 7 61.31 17.23 -13.64
C ARG A 7 62.17 15.95 -13.59
N TYR A 8 61.76 15.00 -14.43
CA TYR A 8 62.64 14.14 -15.24
C TYR A 8 62.46 14.48 -16.73
N GLY A 9 63.51 14.44 -17.55
CA GLY A 9 63.45 14.91 -18.95
C GLY A 9 64.45 14.24 -19.91
N ILE A 10 63.90 13.48 -20.87
CA ILE A 10 64.30 13.26 -22.28
C ILE A 10 65.78 13.54 -22.66
N GLY A 11 66.52 12.52 -23.15
CA GLY A 11 67.89 12.67 -23.66
C GLY A 11 68.32 11.64 -24.72
N LYS A 12 68.09 11.93 -26.00
CA LYS A 12 68.29 11.07 -27.19
C LYS A 12 69.69 11.27 -27.82
N ARG A 13 70.43 10.20 -28.20
CA ARG A 13 71.09 9.99 -29.54
C ARG A 13 72.20 8.92 -29.62
N MET A 14 72.35 8.37 -30.83
CA MET A 14 73.42 7.46 -31.30
C MET A 14 74.76 8.19 -31.53
N SER A 15 75.90 7.46 -31.58
CA SER A 15 76.54 7.04 -32.86
C SER A 15 78.05 6.68 -32.80
N THR A 16 78.41 5.57 -33.47
CA THR A 16 79.65 5.31 -34.26
C THR A 16 81.09 5.25 -33.66
N HIS A 17 81.67 4.04 -33.79
CA HIS A 17 82.91 3.67 -34.55
C HIS A 17 84.34 3.57 -33.93
N LEU A 18 84.94 2.40 -34.25
CA LEU A 18 86.28 2.12 -34.84
C LEU A 18 87.50 1.73 -33.98
N ARG A 19 88.07 0.56 -34.37
CA ARG A 19 89.49 0.08 -34.27
C ARG A 19 90.07 -0.17 -32.86
N SER A 20 91.04 -1.07 -32.66
CA SER A 20 91.65 -2.16 -33.48
C SER A 20 92.43 -3.11 -32.56
N GLY A 21 92.67 -4.38 -32.95
CA GLY A 21 93.50 -5.34 -32.19
C GLY A 21 95.02 -5.00 -32.17
N PRO A 22 95.93 -5.93 -31.80
CA PRO A 22 96.03 -7.22 -32.53
C PRO A 22 96.67 -8.45 -31.80
N HIS A 23 96.70 -9.59 -32.54
CA HIS A 23 97.62 -10.76 -32.46
C HIS A 23 97.52 -11.74 -31.24
N ALA A 24 97.65 -13.07 -31.40
CA ALA A 24 97.78 -13.93 -32.59
C ALA A 24 97.50 -15.44 -32.30
N HIS A 25 97.01 -16.15 -33.33
CA HIS A 25 97.32 -17.54 -33.81
C HIS A 25 97.83 -18.62 -32.81
N LEU A 26 97.54 -19.94 -32.92
CA LEU A 26 96.82 -20.85 -33.84
C LEU A 26 96.58 -22.16 -33.02
N VAL A 27 95.56 -23.00 -33.23
CA VAL A 27 95.57 -24.21 -34.08
C VAL A 27 94.22 -24.91 -33.85
N LEU A 28 93.56 -25.37 -34.92
CA LEU A 28 92.32 -26.13 -34.85
C LEU A 28 92.63 -27.65 -34.86
N ILE A 29 92.36 -28.37 -33.78
CA ILE A 29 92.37 -29.84 -33.75
C ILE A 29 90.92 -30.32 -33.65
N VAL A 30 90.43 -30.96 -34.70
CA VAL A 30 89.11 -31.60 -34.71
C VAL A 30 89.21 -32.96 -34.04
N CYS A 31 88.98 -33.01 -32.72
CA CYS A 31 88.75 -34.26 -32.01
C CYS A 31 87.26 -34.64 -32.09
N VAL A 32 86.94 -35.61 -32.94
CA VAL A 32 85.64 -36.29 -32.92
C VAL A 32 85.58 -37.15 -31.65
N LEU A 33 85.06 -36.58 -30.57
CA LEU A 33 84.75 -37.31 -29.35
C LEU A 33 83.40 -38.02 -29.51
N LEU A 34 83.47 -39.34 -29.71
CA LEU A 34 82.33 -40.25 -29.52
C LEU A 34 81.98 -40.29 -28.02
N MET A 35 81.24 -39.29 -27.56
CA MET A 35 80.59 -39.33 -26.26
C MET A 35 79.41 -40.30 -26.36
N SER A 36 79.56 -41.49 -25.77
CA SER A 36 78.46 -42.41 -25.56
C SER A 36 77.44 -41.77 -24.61
N THR A 37 76.33 -41.30 -25.17
CA THR A 37 75.16 -40.92 -24.37
C THR A 37 74.57 -42.19 -23.77
N THR A 38 75.00 -42.56 -22.56
CA THR A 38 74.20 -43.41 -21.70
C THR A 38 72.95 -42.61 -21.35
N VAL A 39 71.85 -42.87 -22.08
CA VAL A 39 70.53 -42.41 -21.68
C VAL A 39 70.22 -43.13 -20.38
N VAL A 40 70.46 -42.44 -19.26
CA VAL A 40 69.78 -42.78 -18.01
C VAL A 40 68.32 -42.46 -18.29
N PRO A 41 67.38 -43.43 -18.24
CA PRO A 41 65.98 -43.09 -18.28
C PRO A 41 65.70 -42.24 -17.04
N VAL A 42 65.44 -40.95 -17.27
CA VAL A 42 64.68 -40.16 -16.30
C VAL A 42 63.35 -40.89 -16.19
N ALA A 43 63.06 -41.46 -15.03
CA ALA A 43 61.72 -41.94 -14.75
C ALA A 43 60.78 -40.75 -14.97
N GLY A 44 59.77 -40.92 -15.83
CA GLY A 44 58.79 -39.86 -16.05
C GLY A 44 58.25 -39.42 -14.69
N ALA A 45 58.15 -38.10 -14.48
CA ALA A 45 57.33 -37.61 -13.39
C ALA A 45 55.92 -38.15 -13.63
N LEU A 46 55.32 -38.75 -12.61
CA LEU A 46 53.95 -39.27 -12.70
C LEU A 46 53.04 -38.11 -13.08
N SER A 47 52.30 -38.24 -14.18
CA SER A 47 51.29 -37.26 -14.55
C SER A 47 49.97 -37.66 -13.92
N ILE A 48 49.64 -37.04 -12.80
CA ILE A 48 48.30 -37.04 -12.18
C ILE A 48 47.67 -35.67 -12.46
N THR A 49 46.35 -35.67 -12.62
CA THR A 49 45.50 -34.50 -12.83
C THR A 49 44.22 -34.64 -12.00
N VAL A 50 43.75 -33.54 -11.42
CA VAL A 50 42.53 -33.45 -10.61
C VAL A 50 41.62 -32.38 -11.21
N ASP A 51 40.40 -32.76 -11.58
CA ASP A 51 39.37 -31.81 -12.02
C ASP A 51 38.77 -31.04 -10.83
N ASP A 52 38.29 -29.82 -11.06
CA ASP A 52 37.69 -28.95 -10.04
C ASP A 52 36.58 -29.67 -9.26
N PRO A 53 36.54 -29.58 -7.91
CA PRO A 53 35.52 -30.25 -7.12
C PRO A 53 34.13 -29.65 -7.37
N ILE A 54 33.17 -30.52 -7.67
CA ILE A 54 31.76 -30.21 -7.88
C ILE A 54 30.98 -30.53 -6.61
N ILE A 55 30.40 -29.51 -5.98
CA ILE A 55 29.63 -29.61 -4.73
C ILE A 55 28.13 -29.74 -5.05
N ARG A 56 27.44 -30.67 -4.41
CA ARG A 56 26.00 -30.93 -4.57
C ARG A 56 25.33 -31.22 -3.23
N GLY A 57 24.48 -30.32 -2.75
CA GLY A 57 23.60 -30.51 -1.59
C GLY A 57 22.13 -30.66 -1.98
N SER A 58 21.26 -30.60 -0.97
CA SER A 58 19.82 -30.36 -1.14
C SER A 58 19.51 -28.91 -1.50
N THR A 59 20.28 -27.96 -0.93
CA THR A 59 20.21 -26.52 -1.18
C THR A 59 21.52 -26.04 -1.84
N ASN A 60 21.58 -26.15 -3.18
CA ASN A 60 22.54 -25.38 -3.97
C ASN A 60 21.84 -24.09 -4.42
N ILE A 61 22.22 -22.95 -3.82
CA ILE A 61 21.79 -21.64 -4.31
C ILE A 61 22.89 -21.18 -5.28
N ASP A 62 22.66 -21.45 -6.57
CA ASP A 62 23.53 -21.03 -7.68
C ASP A 62 23.08 -19.64 -8.16
N THR A 63 23.75 -18.60 -7.66
CA THR A 63 23.43 -17.20 -8.01
C THR A 63 23.87 -16.86 -9.44
N ALA A 64 23.24 -15.83 -10.03
CA ALA A 64 23.54 -15.37 -11.39
C ALA A 64 24.99 -14.84 -11.58
N SER A 65 25.71 -14.56 -10.49
CA SER A 65 27.11 -14.10 -10.50
C SER A 65 28.14 -15.24 -10.59
N SER A 66 27.70 -16.50 -10.63
CA SER A 66 28.52 -17.74 -10.53
C SER A 66 29.14 -18.01 -9.15
N ASP A 67 28.64 -17.34 -8.11
CA ASP A 67 28.97 -17.65 -6.73
C ASP A 67 28.04 -18.77 -6.21
N THR A 68 28.60 -19.89 -5.77
CA THR A 68 27.85 -21.02 -5.19
C THR A 68 27.69 -20.85 -3.69
N TYR A 69 26.44 -20.87 -3.21
CA TYR A 69 26.11 -20.84 -1.80
C TYR A 69 25.61 -22.22 -1.34
N VAL A 70 26.02 -22.63 -0.13
CA VAL A 70 25.67 -23.93 0.47
C VAL A 70 25.20 -23.76 1.91
N ALA A 71 24.12 -24.45 2.29
CA ALA A 71 23.64 -24.45 3.67
C ALA A 71 24.60 -25.23 4.59
N GLY A 72 25.28 -24.55 5.51
CA GLY A 72 26.30 -25.18 6.37
C GLY A 72 25.77 -26.31 7.28
N TRP A 73 24.45 -26.34 7.51
CA TRP A 73 23.73 -27.33 8.32
C TRP A 73 23.18 -28.52 7.51
N GLU A 74 23.36 -28.54 6.19
CA GLU A 74 22.92 -29.65 5.33
C GLU A 74 24.08 -30.49 4.80
N SER A 75 23.77 -31.73 4.41
CA SER A 75 24.77 -32.65 3.88
C SER A 75 25.04 -32.43 2.39
N HIS A 76 26.31 -32.41 2.01
CA HIS A 76 26.79 -32.08 0.67
C HIS A 76 27.74 -33.17 0.13
N SER A 77 27.51 -33.59 -1.10
CA SER A 77 28.38 -34.51 -1.84
C SER A 77 29.37 -33.74 -2.69
N ILE A 78 30.67 -33.96 -2.47
CA ILE A 78 31.76 -33.28 -3.17
C ILE A 78 32.43 -34.29 -4.09
N ASN A 79 32.33 -34.05 -5.41
CA ASN A 79 32.77 -34.98 -6.44
C ASN A 79 33.88 -34.35 -7.29
N THR A 80 35.02 -35.02 -7.40
CA THR A 80 36.11 -34.67 -8.34
C THR A 80 36.46 -35.87 -9.21
N THR A 81 37.08 -35.63 -10.36
CA THR A 81 37.61 -36.68 -11.23
C THR A 81 39.14 -36.61 -11.25
N VAL A 82 39.78 -37.73 -10.92
CA VAL A 82 41.24 -37.89 -10.91
C VAL A 82 41.65 -38.74 -12.10
N SER A 83 42.62 -38.28 -12.89
CA SER A 83 43.13 -39.02 -14.05
C SER A 83 44.65 -38.98 -14.14
N GLY A 84 45.28 -40.05 -14.64
CA GLY A 84 46.73 -40.10 -14.79
C GLY A 84 47.34 -41.50 -14.77
N ASP A 85 48.60 -41.58 -14.35
CA ASP A 85 49.38 -42.82 -14.34
C ASP A 85 48.81 -43.88 -13.37
N PRO A 86 48.63 -45.14 -13.79
CA PRO A 86 48.05 -46.18 -12.93
C PRO A 86 48.84 -46.44 -11.65
N GLY A 87 48.15 -46.41 -10.50
CA GLY A 87 48.78 -46.54 -9.18
C GLY A 87 47.80 -46.42 -8.02
N GLU A 88 48.31 -46.66 -6.82
CA GLU A 88 47.61 -46.39 -5.56
C GLU A 88 48.02 -45.01 -5.05
N TYR A 89 47.02 -44.16 -4.78
CA TYR A 89 47.20 -42.78 -4.32
C TYR A 89 46.20 -42.50 -3.18
N GLN A 90 46.31 -41.32 -2.57
CA GLN A 90 45.38 -40.85 -1.54
C GLN A 90 44.82 -39.49 -1.97
N ALA A 91 43.50 -39.37 -2.09
CA ALA A 91 42.83 -38.08 -2.36
C ALA A 91 42.37 -37.48 -1.03
N CYS A 92 42.71 -36.22 -0.78
CA CYS A 92 42.37 -35.52 0.46
C CYS A 92 41.57 -34.25 0.16
N LEU A 93 40.43 -34.13 0.83
CA LEU A 93 39.58 -32.94 0.85
C LEU A 93 40.08 -31.98 1.95
N THR A 94 40.36 -30.75 1.57
CA THR A 94 40.69 -29.64 2.48
C THR A 94 39.69 -28.49 2.30
N VAL A 95 39.37 -27.81 3.41
CA VAL A 95 38.48 -26.64 3.43
C VAL A 95 39.14 -25.53 4.24
N GLY A 96 39.15 -24.31 3.70
CA GLY A 96 39.61 -23.11 4.41
C GLY A 96 39.96 -21.98 3.45
N SER A 97 40.64 -20.95 3.96
CA SER A 97 41.21 -19.86 3.16
C SER A 97 42.70 -19.72 3.46
N GLY A 98 43.55 -20.29 2.59
CA GLY A 98 45.00 -20.12 2.64
C GLY A 98 45.69 -20.75 3.85
N VAL A 99 45.99 -19.96 4.89
CA VAL A 99 46.81 -20.42 6.04
C VAL A 99 46.05 -21.24 7.08
N ASP A 100 44.71 -21.22 7.03
CA ASP A 100 43.83 -21.97 7.94
C ASP A 100 43.13 -23.15 7.23
N GLU A 101 43.73 -23.68 6.15
CA GLU A 101 43.27 -24.90 5.49
C GLU A 101 43.23 -26.09 6.47
N LYS A 102 42.08 -26.75 6.54
CA LYS A 102 41.84 -27.90 7.39
C LYS A 102 41.56 -29.13 6.54
N GLU A 103 42.37 -30.18 6.72
CA GLU A 103 42.07 -31.52 6.19
C GLU A 103 40.79 -32.05 6.84
N ILE A 104 39.84 -32.46 6.01
CA ILE A 104 38.52 -32.94 6.42
C ILE A 104 38.45 -34.47 6.32
N GLU A 105 38.76 -35.00 5.14
CA GLU A 105 38.75 -36.44 4.86
C GLU A 105 39.82 -36.79 3.81
N CYS A 106 40.48 -37.93 3.98
CA CYS A 106 41.32 -38.52 2.95
C CYS A 106 40.88 -39.95 2.61
N THR A 107 40.64 -40.24 1.34
CA THR A 107 40.27 -41.57 0.84
C THR A 107 41.38 -42.19 -0.03
N PRO A 108 41.69 -43.49 0.13
CA PRO A 108 42.61 -44.19 -0.76
C PRO A 108 41.94 -44.46 -2.11
N ILE A 109 42.64 -44.16 -3.20
CA ILE A 109 42.15 -44.29 -4.57
C ILE A 109 43.09 -45.17 -5.42
N THR A 110 42.59 -45.70 -6.53
CA THR A 110 43.36 -46.57 -7.43
C THR A 110 43.10 -46.16 -8.86
N VAL A 111 43.88 -45.16 -9.30
CA VAL A 111 43.83 -44.64 -10.66
C VAL A 111 44.26 -45.76 -11.62
N SER A 112 43.53 -45.87 -12.73
CA SER A 112 43.79 -46.86 -13.78
C SER A 112 43.95 -46.14 -15.12
N ASN A 113 43.96 -46.87 -16.24
CA ASN A 113 44.01 -46.26 -17.58
C ASN A 113 42.75 -45.43 -17.94
N THR A 114 41.76 -45.35 -17.05
CA THR A 114 40.57 -44.50 -17.14
C THR A 114 40.46 -43.66 -15.88
N ALA A 115 39.98 -42.42 -16.03
CA ALA A 115 39.75 -41.51 -14.92
C ALA A 115 38.82 -42.12 -13.86
N GLN A 116 39.07 -41.78 -12.59
CA GLN A 116 38.33 -42.24 -11.43
C GLN A 116 37.63 -41.04 -10.78
N THR A 117 36.30 -41.10 -10.65
CA THR A 117 35.56 -40.15 -9.80
C THR A 117 35.78 -40.51 -8.33
N VAL A 118 36.08 -39.50 -7.52
CA VAL A 118 36.21 -39.56 -6.06
C VAL A 118 35.07 -38.74 -5.47
N GLN A 119 34.38 -39.31 -4.49
CA GLN A 119 33.21 -38.73 -3.83
C GLN A 119 33.51 -38.64 -2.33
N PHE A 120 33.36 -37.43 -1.77
CA PHE A 120 33.41 -37.15 -0.34
C PHE A 120 32.01 -36.74 0.12
N GLU A 121 31.61 -37.14 1.33
CA GLU A 121 30.28 -36.86 1.88
C GLU A 121 30.40 -35.98 3.11
N GLN A 122 30.20 -34.67 2.94
CA GLN A 122 30.26 -33.70 4.02
C GLN A 122 28.92 -33.63 4.74
N SER A 123 28.80 -34.22 5.93
CA SER A 123 27.51 -34.29 6.65
C SER A 123 27.08 -32.95 7.27
N GLU A 124 28.03 -32.20 7.82
CA GLU A 124 27.88 -30.87 8.44
C GLU A 124 29.16 -30.06 8.16
N TRP A 125 29.06 -28.79 7.77
CA TRP A 125 30.25 -27.96 7.61
C TRP A 125 30.82 -27.56 8.98
N PRO A 126 32.16 -27.47 9.16
CA PRO A 126 32.72 -27.06 10.45
C PRO A 126 32.21 -25.69 10.89
N ASN A 127 31.85 -25.52 12.17
CA ASN A 127 31.33 -24.24 12.71
C ASN A 127 32.24 -23.01 12.49
N ASN A 128 33.50 -23.22 12.12
CA ASN A 128 34.49 -22.19 11.83
C ASN A 128 34.73 -21.98 10.32
N ALA A 129 33.92 -22.60 9.46
CA ALA A 129 33.99 -22.57 8.01
C ALA A 129 32.77 -21.88 7.37
N THR A 130 32.08 -21.00 8.11
CA THR A 130 31.00 -20.14 7.59
C THR A 130 31.56 -18.97 6.78
N GLY A 131 30.79 -18.42 5.85
CA GLY A 131 31.23 -17.39 4.90
C GLY A 131 32.05 -17.98 3.75
N SER A 132 32.84 -17.14 3.07
CA SER A 132 33.65 -17.56 1.92
C SER A 132 34.73 -18.59 2.31
N GLN A 133 34.73 -19.74 1.61
CA GLN A 133 35.68 -20.84 1.78
C GLN A 133 36.22 -21.29 0.43
N THR A 134 37.47 -21.75 0.41
CA THR A 134 38.02 -22.53 -0.70
C THR A 134 37.94 -24.01 -0.35
N VAL A 135 37.36 -24.80 -1.25
CA VAL A 135 37.26 -26.26 -1.16
C VAL A 135 38.27 -26.85 -2.13
N SER A 136 39.31 -27.51 -1.62
CA SER A 136 40.41 -28.04 -2.41
C SER A 136 40.49 -29.55 -2.29
N VAL A 137 40.77 -30.25 -3.39
CA VAL A 137 41.10 -31.67 -3.37
C VAL A 137 42.51 -31.87 -3.92
N GLY A 138 43.40 -32.38 -3.08
CA GLY A 138 44.77 -32.73 -3.45
C GLY A 138 44.98 -34.24 -3.51
N VAL A 139 45.76 -34.72 -4.49
CA VAL A 139 46.12 -36.14 -4.62
C VAL A 139 47.59 -36.37 -4.23
N TYR A 140 47.81 -37.24 -3.26
CA TYR A 140 49.10 -37.52 -2.64
C TYR A 140 49.58 -38.95 -2.95
N ASN A 141 50.88 -39.15 -2.83
CA ASN A 141 51.47 -40.49 -2.85
C ASN A 141 51.39 -41.10 -1.43
N ASN A 142 51.07 -42.40 -1.33
CA ASN A 142 51.05 -43.19 -0.07
C ASN A 142 52.38 -43.20 0.72
N SER A 143 53.43 -42.52 0.23
CA SER A 143 54.74 -42.37 0.86
C SER A 143 55.06 -40.93 1.29
N SER A 144 54.11 -40.31 2.00
CA SER A 144 54.34 -39.13 2.87
C SER A 144 55.07 -37.94 2.21
N SER A 145 54.53 -37.44 1.10
CA SER A 145 54.87 -36.08 0.63
C SER A 145 54.03 -35.04 1.38
N GLU A 146 54.64 -33.90 1.76
CA GLU A 146 53.89 -32.75 2.29
C GLU A 146 53.17 -31.98 1.18
N ASP A 147 53.70 -32.03 -0.05
CA ASP A 147 53.07 -31.44 -1.25
C ASP A 147 52.19 -32.48 -1.99
N PRO A 148 51.03 -32.08 -2.55
CA PRO A 148 50.24 -32.91 -3.45
C PRO A 148 50.94 -33.08 -4.82
N LEU A 149 50.63 -34.19 -5.51
CA LEU A 149 51.06 -34.45 -6.89
C LEU A 149 50.34 -33.52 -7.88
N ASP A 150 49.05 -33.27 -7.62
CA ASP A 150 48.21 -32.26 -8.24
C ASP A 150 47.04 -31.93 -7.30
N ALA A 151 46.46 -30.73 -7.44
CA ALA A 151 45.32 -30.29 -6.65
C ALA A 151 44.47 -29.27 -7.44
N SER A 152 43.15 -29.33 -7.30
CA SER A 152 42.23 -28.29 -7.77
C SER A 152 41.28 -27.82 -6.67
N SER A 153 40.71 -26.63 -6.85
CA SER A 153 39.99 -25.86 -5.84
C SER A 153 38.79 -25.11 -6.42
N THR A 154 37.68 -25.09 -5.69
CA THR A 154 36.46 -24.32 -5.98
C THR A 154 36.17 -23.37 -4.81
N GLU A 155 35.79 -22.12 -5.08
CA GLU A 155 35.33 -21.17 -4.06
C GLU A 155 33.81 -21.29 -3.86
N LEU A 156 33.34 -21.18 -2.62
CA LEU A 156 31.91 -21.14 -2.27
C LEU A 156 31.67 -20.34 -0.99
N THR A 157 30.41 -20.00 -0.71
CA THR A 157 29.99 -19.39 0.56
C THR A 157 29.16 -20.38 1.37
N VAL A 158 29.61 -20.67 2.59
CA VAL A 158 28.87 -21.53 3.53
C VAL A 158 27.96 -20.67 4.40
N LEU A 159 26.65 -20.76 4.17
CA LEU A 159 25.63 -20.06 4.94
C LEU A 159 25.54 -20.64 6.36
N SER A 160 25.27 -19.77 7.33
CA SER A 160 25.11 -20.15 8.75
C SER A 160 23.65 -20.07 9.17
N GLN A 161 23.15 -21.07 9.89
CA GLN A 161 21.71 -21.26 10.15
C GLN A 161 21.00 -20.04 10.76
N ASN A 162 21.68 -19.33 11.67
CA ASN A 162 21.18 -18.14 12.35
C ASN A 162 21.90 -16.86 11.92
N GLY A 163 22.66 -16.92 10.82
CA GLY A 163 23.15 -15.74 10.15
C GLY A 163 22.07 -15.18 9.26
N ASP A 164 22.38 -14.02 8.73
CA ASP A 164 21.62 -13.15 7.82
C ASP A 164 22.72 -12.73 6.81
N ASN A 165 22.53 -13.00 5.52
CA ASN A 165 23.64 -12.97 4.53
C ASN A 165 23.59 -11.74 3.61
N ASP A 166 22.41 -11.18 3.45
CA ASP A 166 22.04 -10.02 2.68
C ASP A 166 21.66 -8.81 3.58
N ASP A 167 21.55 -9.00 4.90
CA ASP A 167 21.29 -8.00 5.95
C ASP A 167 19.85 -7.42 5.97
N ASP A 168 18.83 -8.18 5.56
CA ASP A 168 17.40 -7.77 5.60
C ASP A 168 16.76 -7.97 7.01
N GLY A 169 17.27 -8.93 7.79
CA GLY A 169 16.84 -9.29 9.14
C GLY A 169 16.04 -10.60 9.25
N VAL A 170 15.85 -11.34 8.16
CA VAL A 170 15.50 -12.77 8.16
C VAL A 170 16.79 -13.59 8.39
N THR A 171 16.67 -14.88 8.65
CA THR A 171 17.85 -15.76 8.81
C THR A 171 17.93 -16.75 7.66
N ASN A 172 19.15 -17.07 7.21
CA ASN A 172 19.43 -17.99 6.09
C ASN A 172 18.59 -19.28 6.11
N LYS A 173 18.31 -19.82 7.31
CA LYS A 173 17.45 -21.00 7.43
C LYS A 173 15.97 -20.69 7.19
N LYS A 174 15.45 -19.58 7.72
CA LYS A 174 14.06 -19.15 7.56
C LYS A 174 13.78 -18.83 6.09
N GLU A 175 14.67 -18.14 5.40
CA GLU A 175 14.58 -17.87 3.95
C GLU A 175 14.47 -19.19 3.17
N ILE A 176 15.44 -20.10 3.36
CA ILE A 176 15.41 -21.46 2.76
C ILE A 176 14.17 -22.29 3.14
N ASP A 177 13.61 -22.10 4.34
CA ASP A 177 12.40 -22.82 4.80
C ASP A 177 11.11 -22.26 4.16
N GLU A 178 11.05 -20.95 3.86
CA GLU A 178 9.91 -20.31 3.19
C GLU A 178 10.05 -20.29 1.64
N GLY A 179 11.26 -20.46 1.12
CA GLY A 179 11.58 -20.55 -0.31
C GLY A 179 12.30 -19.34 -0.89
N THR A 180 12.55 -18.30 -0.10
CA THR A 180 13.17 -17.04 -0.56
C THR A 180 14.68 -17.16 -0.78
N ASP A 181 15.31 -16.20 -1.48
CA ASP A 181 16.73 -16.23 -1.85
C ASP A 181 17.61 -15.54 -0.79
N PRO A 182 18.45 -16.27 -0.01
CA PRO A 182 19.29 -15.69 1.04
C PRO A 182 20.40 -14.74 0.59
N THR A 183 20.37 -14.30 -0.66
CA THR A 183 21.31 -13.35 -1.25
C THR A 183 20.66 -12.05 -1.73
N LEU A 184 19.33 -11.92 -1.58
CA LEU A 184 18.52 -10.80 -2.03
C LEU A 184 17.54 -10.38 -0.91
N GLN A 185 17.57 -9.09 -0.54
CA GLN A 185 16.64 -8.52 0.48
C GLN A 185 15.17 -8.50 0.03
N ASP A 186 14.95 -8.70 -1.26
CA ASP A 186 13.70 -8.59 -2.00
C ASP A 186 13.80 -9.67 -3.09
N THR A 187 13.16 -10.81 -2.83
CA THR A 187 13.33 -12.04 -3.62
C THR A 187 12.62 -11.99 -4.97
N ASP A 188 11.44 -11.38 -5.06
CA ASP A 188 10.64 -11.31 -6.30
C ASP A 188 10.71 -9.94 -7.01
N SER A 189 11.37 -8.94 -6.40
CA SER A 189 11.70 -7.62 -6.94
C SER A 189 10.50 -6.68 -7.12
N ASP A 190 9.63 -6.61 -6.12
CA ASP A 190 8.40 -5.81 -6.13
C ASP A 190 8.47 -4.47 -5.34
N ASP A 191 9.64 -4.16 -4.76
CA ASP A 191 9.95 -3.05 -3.85
C ASP A 191 9.52 -3.24 -2.36
N LEU A 192 9.06 -4.43 -1.94
CA LEU A 192 9.06 -4.88 -0.53
C LEU A 192 10.29 -5.74 -0.20
N ILE A 193 10.60 -5.88 1.09
CA ILE A 193 11.66 -6.79 1.55
C ILE A 193 11.05 -8.05 2.17
N ASP A 194 11.68 -9.21 1.96
CA ASP A 194 11.20 -10.52 2.42
C ASP A 194 10.76 -10.49 3.90
N ARG A 195 11.52 -9.79 4.75
CA ARG A 195 11.18 -9.60 6.16
C ARG A 195 9.87 -8.84 6.41
N GLU A 196 9.59 -7.78 5.66
CA GLU A 196 8.41 -6.94 5.85
C GLU A 196 7.14 -7.72 5.49
N GLU A 197 7.21 -8.46 4.39
CA GLU A 197 6.20 -9.41 3.97
C GLU A 197 5.95 -10.51 5.01
N LEU A 198 6.99 -11.25 5.40
CA LEU A 198 6.88 -12.40 6.31
C LEU A 198 6.44 -12.05 7.74
N TYR A 199 6.62 -10.82 8.19
CA TYR A 199 6.43 -10.44 9.60
C TYR A 199 5.52 -9.24 9.87
N ALA A 200 5.21 -8.40 8.88
CA ALA A 200 4.34 -7.24 9.05
C ALA A 200 3.07 -7.31 8.19
N ILE A 201 3.20 -7.68 6.92
CA ILE A 201 2.09 -7.69 5.93
C ILE A 201 1.38 -9.04 5.94
N GLY A 202 2.11 -10.13 5.71
CA GLY A 202 1.56 -11.47 5.51
C GLY A 202 1.43 -11.89 4.03
N SER A 203 1.97 -11.09 3.11
CA SER A 203 2.16 -11.42 1.69
C SER A 203 3.15 -12.58 1.47
N ASN A 204 3.28 -13.01 0.22
CA ASN A 204 4.17 -14.08 -0.20
C ASN A 204 5.43 -13.52 -0.88
N PRO A 205 6.62 -13.55 -0.24
CA PRO A 205 7.90 -13.01 -0.73
C PRO A 205 8.54 -13.80 -1.89
N ASN A 206 7.72 -14.43 -2.71
CA ASN A 206 8.10 -15.16 -3.92
C ASN A 206 7.10 -14.91 -5.06
N ALA A 207 6.17 -13.97 -4.88
CA ALA A 207 5.17 -13.54 -5.84
C ALA A 207 4.87 -12.05 -5.63
N SER A 208 5.35 -11.23 -6.55
CA SER A 208 5.18 -9.77 -6.62
C SER A 208 3.73 -9.29 -6.87
N ASP A 209 2.75 -10.11 -6.53
CA ASP A 209 1.30 -10.04 -6.78
C ASP A 209 0.73 -11.28 -6.05
N THR A 210 0.50 -11.16 -4.74
CA THR A 210 0.20 -12.29 -3.84
C THR A 210 -1.18 -12.90 -4.09
N ASP A 211 -2.14 -12.10 -4.56
CA ASP A 211 -3.53 -12.48 -4.70
C ASP A 211 -4.01 -12.64 -6.17
N ASP A 212 -3.11 -12.40 -7.14
CA ASP A 212 -3.30 -12.46 -8.60
C ASP A 212 -4.30 -11.40 -9.15
N ASP A 213 -4.45 -10.24 -8.51
CA ASP A 213 -5.38 -9.18 -8.97
C ASP A 213 -4.81 -8.24 -10.06
N GLY A 214 -3.48 -8.12 -10.12
CA GLY A 214 -2.74 -7.32 -11.10
C GLY A 214 -2.21 -5.96 -10.60
N LEU A 215 -2.40 -5.62 -9.33
CA LEU A 215 -1.48 -4.77 -8.58
C LEU A 215 -0.27 -5.61 -8.12
N SER A 216 0.72 -4.97 -7.51
CA SER A 216 1.84 -5.67 -6.86
C SER A 216 1.89 -5.25 -5.41
N ASP A 217 2.28 -6.15 -4.52
CA ASP A 217 2.17 -5.96 -3.08
C ASP A 217 2.89 -4.69 -2.61
N GLY A 218 4.08 -4.42 -3.18
CA GLY A 218 4.84 -3.20 -2.98
C GLY A 218 4.22 -1.95 -3.60
N VAL A 219 3.39 -2.05 -4.64
CA VAL A 219 2.61 -0.91 -5.16
C VAL A 219 1.43 -0.60 -4.24
N GLU A 220 0.74 -1.63 -3.77
CA GLU A 220 -0.40 -1.54 -2.84
C GLU A 220 0.03 -0.87 -1.53
N VAL A 221 0.97 -1.48 -0.81
CA VAL A 221 1.43 -1.03 0.50
C VAL A 221 2.12 0.34 0.45
N ASN A 222 2.87 0.66 -0.62
CA ASN A 222 3.58 1.95 -0.68
C ASN A 222 2.75 3.11 -1.26
N ASN A 223 1.81 2.85 -2.19
CA ASN A 223 1.12 3.91 -2.94
C ASN A 223 -0.37 4.04 -2.63
N TYR A 224 -1.07 2.93 -2.34
CA TYR A 224 -2.53 2.91 -2.17
C TYR A 224 -2.98 2.58 -0.74
N ASP A 225 -2.06 2.08 0.11
CA ASP A 225 -2.33 1.64 1.48
C ASP A 225 -3.40 0.51 1.56
N THR A 226 -3.54 -0.30 0.48
CA THR A 226 -4.41 -1.49 0.34
C THR A 226 -3.79 -2.78 0.95
N ASP A 227 -4.57 -3.86 1.08
CA ASP A 227 -4.14 -5.16 1.64
C ASP A 227 -3.80 -6.16 0.51
N PRO A 228 -2.50 -6.44 0.26
CA PRO A 228 -2.05 -7.27 -0.86
C PRO A 228 -2.37 -8.77 -0.72
N THR A 229 -3.17 -9.13 0.28
CA THR A 229 -3.68 -10.51 0.45
C THR A 229 -5.14 -10.66 0.02
N THR A 230 -5.79 -9.60 -0.49
CA THR A 230 -7.19 -9.59 -0.92
C THR A 230 -7.48 -8.56 -2.01
N ASN A 231 -8.14 -9.00 -3.08
CA ASN A 231 -8.40 -8.21 -4.30
C ASN A 231 -9.57 -7.22 -4.19
N ASP A 232 -9.94 -6.90 -2.96
CA ASP A 232 -11.13 -6.20 -2.49
C ASP A 232 -10.81 -5.87 -1.03
N SER A 233 -10.11 -4.74 -0.83
CA SER A 233 -9.50 -4.36 0.46
C SER A 233 -10.50 -3.94 1.53
N ASP A 234 -11.62 -3.34 1.13
CA ASP A 234 -12.66 -2.86 2.05
C ASP A 234 -13.88 -3.80 2.15
N GLY A 235 -14.06 -4.70 1.17
CA GLY A 235 -15.12 -5.70 1.13
C GLY A 235 -16.45 -5.23 0.53
N ASP A 236 -16.46 -4.14 -0.24
CA ASP A 236 -17.64 -3.61 -0.94
C ASP A 236 -18.06 -4.47 -2.16
N GLY A 237 -17.12 -5.20 -2.77
CA GLY A 237 -17.36 -6.08 -3.93
C GLY A 237 -16.98 -5.50 -5.29
N LEU A 238 -16.38 -4.30 -5.32
CA LEU A 238 -15.43 -3.90 -6.35
C LEU A 238 -14.06 -4.58 -6.10
N THR A 239 -13.07 -4.21 -6.89
CA THR A 239 -11.71 -4.74 -6.73
C THR A 239 -10.76 -3.57 -6.84
N ASP A 240 -9.74 -3.49 -6.01
CA ASP A 240 -8.81 -2.37 -5.88
C ASP A 240 -8.33 -1.81 -7.24
N PRO A 241 -7.84 -2.60 -8.21
CA PRO A 241 -7.46 -2.10 -9.53
C PRO A 241 -8.64 -1.66 -10.40
N ALA A 242 -9.87 -2.14 -10.20
CA ALA A 242 -11.05 -1.63 -10.89
C ALA A 242 -11.49 -0.26 -10.36
N GLU A 243 -11.32 -0.05 -9.06
CA GLU A 243 -11.57 1.23 -8.40
C GLU A 243 -10.58 2.27 -8.89
N LEU A 244 -9.30 2.05 -8.63
CA LEU A 244 -8.19 2.93 -9.00
C LEU A 244 -8.14 3.25 -10.50
N ASN A 245 -8.34 2.25 -11.38
CA ASN A 245 -8.15 2.45 -12.83
C ASN A 245 -9.42 2.82 -13.61
N LYS A 246 -10.62 2.66 -13.05
CA LYS A 246 -11.88 2.81 -13.80
C LYS A 246 -12.96 3.62 -13.09
N HIS A 247 -13.00 3.64 -11.76
CA HIS A 247 -14.03 4.37 -11.02
C HIS A 247 -13.51 5.65 -10.37
N GLY A 248 -12.25 5.66 -9.91
CA GLY A 248 -11.65 6.78 -9.19
C GLY A 248 -12.08 6.86 -7.72
N THR A 249 -12.58 5.74 -7.18
CA THR A 249 -12.93 5.51 -5.78
C THR A 249 -11.68 5.17 -4.94
N ASP A 250 -11.83 5.23 -3.61
CA ASP A 250 -10.79 4.86 -2.64
C ASP A 250 -10.99 3.40 -2.20
N PRO A 251 -10.13 2.44 -2.63
CA PRO A 251 -10.32 1.02 -2.37
C PRO A 251 -10.17 0.61 -0.89
N THR A 252 -9.96 1.58 0.00
CA THR A 252 -9.93 1.36 1.45
C THR A 252 -11.21 1.82 2.17
N VAL A 253 -12.20 2.32 1.42
CA VAL A 253 -13.42 2.96 1.94
C VAL A 253 -14.67 2.63 1.11
N ILE A 254 -15.52 1.75 1.67
CA ILE A 254 -16.78 1.22 1.12
C ILE A 254 -17.71 2.28 0.46
N ASP A 255 -17.62 3.52 0.92
CA ASP A 255 -18.44 4.68 0.55
C ASP A 255 -17.46 5.86 0.38
N THR A 256 -16.98 6.09 -0.84
CA THR A 256 -15.87 7.03 -1.13
C THR A 256 -16.24 8.47 -0.81
N ASP A 257 -17.49 8.88 -1.06
CA ASP A 257 -17.91 10.28 -0.92
C ASP A 257 -18.70 10.58 0.36
N GLY A 258 -19.15 9.55 1.09
CA GLY A 258 -19.76 9.65 2.42
C GLY A 258 -21.26 9.94 2.39
N ASP A 259 -21.96 9.51 1.34
CA ASP A 259 -23.40 9.69 1.13
C ASP A 259 -24.27 8.66 1.87
N SER A 260 -23.71 7.48 2.20
CA SER A 260 -24.32 6.27 2.79
C SER A 260 -24.69 5.14 1.81
N LEU A 261 -24.51 5.29 0.50
CA LEU A 261 -24.44 4.20 -0.47
C LEU A 261 -23.01 3.64 -0.56
N SER A 262 -22.85 2.37 -0.95
CA SER A 262 -21.53 1.85 -1.30
C SER A 262 -21.16 2.15 -2.75
N ASP A 263 -19.86 2.28 -3.03
CA ASP A 263 -19.36 2.53 -4.39
C ASP A 263 -19.88 1.46 -5.38
N TYR A 264 -19.91 0.19 -4.97
CA TYR A 264 -20.55 -0.91 -5.69
C TYR A 264 -22.05 -0.66 -5.92
N GLU A 265 -22.82 -0.30 -4.89
CA GLU A 265 -24.27 -0.07 -5.00
C GLU A 265 -24.57 1.03 -6.03
N GLU A 266 -23.83 2.13 -5.95
CA GLU A 266 -23.87 3.22 -6.92
C GLU A 266 -23.53 2.77 -8.35
N ILE A 267 -22.41 2.08 -8.54
CA ILE A 267 -21.93 1.65 -9.86
C ILE A 267 -22.82 0.55 -10.47
N ARG A 268 -23.47 -0.28 -9.66
CA ARG A 268 -24.13 -1.52 -10.11
C ARG A 268 -25.65 -1.48 -10.04
N GLU A 269 -26.22 -0.77 -9.09
CA GLU A 269 -27.66 -0.74 -8.83
C GLU A 269 -28.30 0.59 -9.24
N HIS A 270 -27.65 1.72 -8.93
CA HIS A 270 -28.23 3.06 -9.11
C HIS A 270 -27.77 3.80 -10.38
N GLY A 271 -26.49 3.68 -10.74
CA GLY A 271 -25.87 4.38 -11.87
C GLY A 271 -25.43 5.81 -11.55
N THR A 272 -25.32 6.15 -10.27
CA THR A 272 -24.85 7.41 -9.70
C THR A 272 -23.33 7.56 -9.78
N ASN A 273 -22.77 8.61 -9.20
CA ASN A 273 -21.35 8.93 -9.24
C ASN A 273 -20.69 8.84 -7.85
N PRO A 274 -19.92 7.76 -7.56
CA PRO A 274 -19.36 7.44 -6.23
C PRO A 274 -18.15 8.28 -5.83
N THR A 275 -18.19 9.57 -6.18
CA THR A 275 -17.18 10.58 -5.85
C THR A 275 -17.84 11.95 -5.62
N LYS A 276 -19.17 11.98 -5.49
CA LYS A 276 -20.03 13.16 -5.38
C LYS A 276 -21.41 12.77 -4.80
N GLN A 277 -21.55 12.92 -3.48
CA GLN A 277 -22.76 12.64 -2.68
C GLN A 277 -24.12 12.99 -3.32
N ASP A 278 -24.17 14.07 -4.09
CA ASP A 278 -25.35 14.60 -4.78
C ASP A 278 -25.04 14.49 -6.27
N SER A 279 -25.57 13.49 -6.98
CA SER A 279 -25.12 13.15 -8.34
C SER A 279 -25.49 14.21 -9.39
N ASP A 280 -26.57 14.97 -9.22
CA ASP A 280 -27.10 15.90 -10.23
C ASP A 280 -27.09 17.41 -9.87
N ASP A 281 -26.61 17.75 -8.66
CA ASP A 281 -26.44 19.09 -8.08
C ASP A 281 -27.76 19.80 -7.64
N ASP A 282 -28.79 19.06 -7.24
CA ASP A 282 -30.08 19.62 -6.77
C ASP A 282 -30.11 20.03 -5.27
N GLY A 283 -29.20 19.47 -4.46
CA GLY A 283 -29.11 19.69 -3.02
C GLY A 283 -29.67 18.58 -2.12
N LEU A 284 -30.04 17.43 -2.67
CA LEU A 284 -30.19 16.14 -1.97
C LEU A 284 -29.00 15.22 -2.30
N ASN A 285 -28.66 14.31 -1.39
CA ASN A 285 -27.69 13.25 -1.67
C ASN A 285 -28.39 11.96 -2.14
N ASP A 286 -27.68 11.08 -2.83
CA ASP A 286 -28.26 9.98 -3.59
C ASP A 286 -29.01 8.95 -2.71
N ASP A 287 -28.50 8.56 -1.53
CA ASP A 287 -29.27 7.76 -0.54
C ASP A 287 -30.55 8.50 -0.13
N ARG A 288 -30.45 9.81 0.08
CA ARG A 288 -31.56 10.63 0.56
C ARG A 288 -32.68 10.67 -0.46
N GLU A 289 -32.34 10.80 -1.73
CA GLU A 289 -33.25 10.73 -2.86
C GLU A 289 -33.94 9.38 -2.99
N LEU A 290 -33.17 8.28 -2.95
CA LEU A 290 -33.71 6.91 -2.93
C LEU A 290 -34.66 6.69 -1.74
N SER A 291 -34.38 7.31 -0.58
CA SER A 291 -35.24 7.28 0.61
C SER A 291 -36.57 8.04 0.44
N LEU A 292 -36.59 9.05 -0.43
CA LEU A 292 -37.76 9.88 -0.75
C LEU A 292 -38.54 9.34 -1.96
N GLY A 293 -37.87 8.60 -2.84
CA GLY A 293 -38.42 8.08 -4.09
C GLY A 293 -38.26 9.01 -5.29
N THR A 294 -37.32 9.95 -5.24
CA THR A 294 -36.86 10.76 -6.38
C THR A 294 -35.87 9.95 -7.23
N GLU A 295 -35.50 10.46 -8.42
CA GLU A 295 -34.52 9.83 -9.31
C GLU A 295 -33.15 10.56 -9.17
N PRO A 296 -32.08 9.95 -8.60
CA PRO A 296 -30.78 10.61 -8.32
C PRO A 296 -29.94 11.10 -9.51
N LEU A 297 -30.57 11.26 -10.68
CA LEU A 297 -29.98 11.71 -11.93
C LEU A 297 -30.93 12.68 -12.68
N ASP A 298 -32.04 13.10 -12.06
CA ASP A 298 -33.03 14.04 -12.61
C ASP A 298 -33.62 14.97 -11.52
N SER A 299 -32.87 16.04 -11.21
CA SER A 299 -33.12 17.17 -10.29
C SER A 299 -34.52 17.82 -10.25
N ASP A 300 -35.51 17.34 -11.01
CA ASP A 300 -36.93 17.77 -11.04
C ASP A 300 -37.76 16.52 -11.40
N THR A 301 -37.81 15.52 -10.50
CA THR A 301 -38.29 14.15 -10.78
C THR A 301 -39.66 14.13 -11.45
N ASP A 302 -40.59 15.00 -11.00
CA ASP A 302 -41.94 15.05 -11.55
C ASP A 302 -42.17 16.10 -12.66
N ASN A 303 -41.11 16.81 -13.03
CA ASN A 303 -41.04 17.78 -14.14
C ASN A 303 -42.09 18.90 -13.96
N ASP A 304 -42.10 19.46 -12.76
CA ASP A 304 -42.92 20.56 -12.26
C ASP A 304 -42.27 21.93 -12.50
N GLY A 305 -40.94 21.95 -12.45
CA GLY A 305 -40.16 23.17 -12.41
C GLY A 305 -39.96 23.71 -11.00
N LEU A 306 -39.83 22.85 -9.99
CA LEU A 306 -38.97 23.03 -8.82
C LEU A 306 -37.79 22.06 -8.96
N GLU A 307 -36.82 22.19 -8.07
CA GLU A 307 -35.80 21.15 -7.91
C GLU A 307 -36.16 20.33 -6.67
N ASP A 308 -35.99 19.00 -6.66
CA ASP A 308 -36.50 18.11 -5.60
C ASP A 308 -35.93 18.51 -4.22
N GLY A 309 -34.66 18.87 -4.15
CA GLY A 309 -33.99 19.44 -2.98
C GLY A 309 -34.50 20.82 -2.59
N ALA A 310 -34.99 21.63 -3.53
CA ALA A 310 -35.70 22.87 -3.22
C ALA A 310 -37.12 22.60 -2.68
N GLU A 311 -37.80 21.57 -3.18
CA GLU A 311 -39.09 21.11 -2.65
C GLU A 311 -38.96 20.65 -1.21
N VAL A 312 -38.01 19.76 -0.92
CA VAL A 312 -37.77 19.21 0.41
C VAL A 312 -37.30 20.30 1.40
N HIS A 313 -36.34 21.14 1.01
CA HIS A 313 -35.69 22.07 1.94
C HIS A 313 -36.35 23.45 2.05
N GLN A 314 -37.06 23.91 1.02
CA GLN A 314 -37.56 25.30 0.94
C GLN A 314 -39.08 25.38 0.88
N HIS A 315 -39.73 24.55 0.06
CA HIS A 315 -41.16 24.65 -0.22
C HIS A 315 -42.03 23.72 0.64
N ASN A 316 -41.50 22.59 1.09
CA ASN A 316 -42.21 21.49 1.77
C ASN A 316 -43.32 20.86 0.91
N THR A 317 -43.13 20.88 -0.41
CA THR A 317 -43.96 20.22 -1.42
C THR A 317 -43.54 18.76 -1.60
N ASN A 318 -44.22 18.02 -2.48
CA ASN A 318 -43.94 16.60 -2.73
C ASN A 318 -43.10 16.41 -4.01
N PRO A 319 -41.79 16.10 -3.92
CA PRO A 319 -40.89 15.99 -5.08
C PRO A 319 -41.16 14.79 -6.01
N THR A 320 -42.29 14.10 -5.83
CA THR A 320 -42.73 12.97 -6.67
C THR A 320 -44.12 13.22 -7.27
N GLY A 321 -44.63 14.45 -7.19
CA GLY A 321 -45.95 14.83 -7.67
C GLY A 321 -46.28 16.30 -7.44
N GLY A 322 -45.81 17.15 -8.36
CA GLY A 322 -45.89 18.61 -8.34
C GLY A 322 -47.25 19.14 -8.76
N ASP A 323 -48.22 18.88 -7.90
CA ASP A 323 -49.51 19.56 -7.68
C ASP A 323 -49.89 19.15 -6.25
N THR A 324 -49.12 19.65 -5.26
CA THR A 324 -49.10 19.12 -3.89
C THR A 324 -50.44 19.28 -3.17
N ASP A 325 -51.27 20.25 -3.60
CA ASP A 325 -52.55 20.55 -2.97
C ASP A 325 -53.80 20.21 -3.81
N ASP A 326 -53.62 19.62 -5.00
CA ASP A 326 -54.65 19.17 -5.96
C ASP A 326 -55.54 20.31 -6.54
N ASP A 327 -55.08 21.58 -6.60
CA ASP A 327 -55.83 22.69 -7.24
C ASP A 327 -55.78 22.67 -8.79
N GLY A 328 -54.74 22.06 -9.37
CA GLY A 328 -54.53 21.98 -10.81
C GLY A 328 -53.55 23.00 -11.41
N LEU A 329 -52.80 23.72 -10.57
CA LEU A 329 -51.50 24.30 -10.89
C LEU A 329 -50.39 23.24 -10.68
N LYS A 330 -49.14 23.63 -10.98
CA LYS A 330 -47.95 22.87 -10.63
C LYS A 330 -47.19 23.72 -9.61
N ASP A 331 -46.64 23.14 -8.57
CA ASP A 331 -45.98 23.82 -7.45
C ASP A 331 -44.89 24.81 -7.94
N GLY A 332 -44.08 24.42 -8.92
CA GLY A 332 -43.08 25.29 -9.55
C GLY A 332 -43.67 26.38 -10.43
N VAL A 333 -44.85 26.16 -11.01
CA VAL A 333 -45.61 27.21 -11.70
C VAL A 333 -46.17 28.21 -10.69
N GLU A 334 -46.63 27.76 -9.53
CA GLU A 334 -47.07 28.63 -8.45
C GLU A 334 -45.95 29.52 -7.94
N VAL A 335 -44.88 28.89 -7.43
CA VAL A 335 -43.71 29.56 -6.85
C VAL A 335 -43.05 30.49 -7.86
N ARG A 336 -42.71 29.99 -9.07
CA ARG A 336 -41.87 30.75 -10.01
C ARG A 336 -42.66 31.77 -10.85
N LYS A 337 -44.00 31.68 -10.94
CA LYS A 337 -44.80 32.54 -11.87
C LYS A 337 -45.94 33.31 -11.22
N TYR A 338 -46.71 32.72 -10.31
CA TYR A 338 -47.91 33.37 -9.75
C TYR A 338 -47.71 33.93 -8.35
N GLY A 339 -46.76 33.38 -7.57
CA GLY A 339 -46.51 33.75 -6.18
C GLY A 339 -47.60 33.25 -5.22
N THR A 340 -48.31 32.20 -5.61
CA THR A 340 -49.26 31.46 -4.78
C THR A 340 -48.51 30.47 -3.87
N ASN A 341 -49.24 29.82 -2.97
CA ASN A 341 -48.69 28.91 -1.96
C ASN A 341 -49.08 27.47 -2.31
N PRO A 342 -48.14 26.61 -2.76
CA PRO A 342 -48.42 25.25 -3.28
C PRO A 342 -48.82 24.22 -2.21
N LEU A 343 -49.26 24.69 -1.05
CA LEU A 343 -49.75 23.91 0.08
C LEU A 343 -51.17 24.36 0.49
N SER A 344 -51.86 25.10 -0.37
CA SER A 344 -53.12 25.79 -0.09
C SER A 344 -53.87 26.16 -1.38
N PRO A 345 -54.90 25.39 -1.80
CA PRO A 345 -55.58 25.53 -3.10
C PRO A 345 -56.28 26.87 -3.37
N ASP A 346 -56.30 27.78 -2.38
CA ASP A 346 -56.92 29.10 -2.36
C ASP A 346 -56.01 29.97 -1.47
N THR A 347 -54.99 30.60 -2.08
CA THR A 347 -53.89 31.25 -1.34
C THR A 347 -54.38 32.44 -0.51
N ASP A 348 -55.37 33.20 -1.00
CA ASP A 348 -55.89 34.39 -0.31
C ASP A 348 -57.16 34.14 0.54
N SER A 349 -57.69 32.91 0.48
CA SER A 349 -58.88 32.43 1.21
C SER A 349 -60.16 33.21 0.88
N ASP A 350 -60.36 33.56 -0.40
CA ASP A 350 -61.56 34.20 -0.97
C ASP A 350 -62.71 33.20 -1.22
N GLY A 351 -62.39 31.93 -1.41
CA GLY A 351 -63.33 30.85 -1.73
C GLY A 351 -63.36 30.43 -3.20
N VAL A 352 -62.30 30.77 -3.96
CA VAL A 352 -62.06 30.34 -5.35
C VAL A 352 -60.63 29.82 -5.41
N ASP A 353 -60.42 28.68 -6.09
CA ASP A 353 -59.10 28.10 -6.23
C ASP A 353 -58.18 28.91 -7.16
N ASP A 354 -56.88 28.88 -6.90
CA ASP A 354 -55.87 29.72 -7.56
C ASP A 354 -55.80 29.42 -9.08
N ALA A 355 -55.87 28.13 -9.45
CA ALA A 355 -56.02 27.65 -10.82
C ALA A 355 -57.24 28.27 -11.51
N THR A 356 -58.40 28.29 -10.84
CA THR A 356 -59.63 28.89 -11.36
C THR A 356 -59.55 30.41 -11.45
N GLU A 357 -58.93 31.08 -10.48
CA GLU A 357 -58.67 32.52 -10.48
C GLU A 357 -57.86 32.94 -11.72
N ILE A 358 -56.71 32.29 -11.93
CA ILE A 358 -55.83 32.50 -13.08
C ILE A 358 -56.57 32.27 -14.41
N LYS A 359 -57.39 31.21 -14.47
CA LYS A 359 -58.20 30.86 -15.64
C LYS A 359 -59.34 31.85 -15.92
N GLN A 360 -59.82 32.54 -14.89
CA GLN A 360 -60.80 33.63 -15.00
C GLN A 360 -60.15 35.02 -15.21
N GLY A 361 -58.86 35.15 -14.91
CA GLY A 361 -58.12 36.41 -14.97
C GLY A 361 -58.34 37.31 -13.75
N THR A 362 -58.64 36.72 -12.59
CA THR A 362 -58.61 37.38 -11.27
C THR A 362 -57.20 37.26 -10.66
N ASN A 363 -57.02 37.44 -9.34
CA ASN A 363 -55.69 37.61 -8.75
C ASN A 363 -55.55 36.78 -7.46
N PRO A 364 -54.90 35.60 -7.52
CA PRO A 364 -54.96 34.57 -6.48
C PRO A 364 -54.25 34.92 -5.15
N VAL A 365 -53.79 36.16 -4.99
CA VAL A 365 -53.00 36.62 -3.83
C VAL A 365 -53.54 37.93 -3.24
N ASP A 366 -54.78 38.33 -3.55
CA ASP A 366 -55.36 39.62 -3.15
C ASP A 366 -56.88 39.52 -3.04
N GLN A 367 -57.33 39.19 -1.83
CA GLN A 367 -58.71 38.89 -1.42
C GLN A 367 -59.74 39.92 -1.91
N LYS A 368 -60.10 39.80 -3.19
CA LYS A 368 -60.95 40.74 -3.94
C LYS A 368 -62.30 40.16 -4.27
N PHE A 369 -62.83 39.42 -3.30
CA PHE A 369 -64.23 39.13 -3.04
C PHE A 369 -65.06 39.15 -4.32
N PHE A 370 -65.15 37.99 -4.99
CA PHE A 370 -65.83 37.85 -6.28
C PHE A 370 -67.28 38.39 -6.22
N LEU A 371 -67.42 39.70 -6.50
CA LEU A 371 -68.68 40.43 -6.54
C LEU A 371 -69.40 40.01 -7.81
N LEU A 372 -70.05 38.85 -7.73
CA LEU A 372 -70.98 38.25 -8.70
C LEU A 372 -71.14 39.11 -9.95
N ALA A 373 -70.30 38.85 -10.95
CA ALA A 373 -70.40 39.53 -12.24
C ALA A 373 -71.88 39.49 -12.68
N PRO A 374 -72.53 40.65 -12.93
CA PRO A 374 -73.97 40.73 -13.01
C PRO A 374 -74.47 39.80 -14.12
N MET A 375 -75.33 38.85 -13.76
CA MET A 375 -75.85 37.82 -14.67
C MET A 375 -76.18 38.44 -16.02
N LYS A 376 -75.42 38.07 -17.05
CA LYS A 376 -75.74 38.40 -18.45
C LYS A 376 -76.97 37.60 -18.88
N ASN A 377 -78.16 38.05 -18.46
CA ASN A 377 -79.51 37.95 -19.06
C ASN A 377 -80.62 37.93 -17.98
N PRO A 378 -81.15 39.09 -17.54
CA PRO A 378 -82.24 39.14 -16.56
C PRO A 378 -83.66 38.92 -17.15
N PHE A 379 -83.81 38.31 -18.34
CA PHE A 379 -85.13 38.05 -18.95
C PHE A 379 -85.18 36.73 -19.73
N LYS A 380 -86.27 35.96 -19.51
CA LYS A 380 -86.51 34.54 -19.86
C LYS A 380 -85.68 33.60 -18.95
N THR A 381 -86.18 33.16 -17.81
CA THR A 381 -87.47 32.45 -17.65
C THR A 381 -88.25 32.91 -16.41
N ALA A 382 -89.53 33.27 -16.60
CA ALA A 382 -90.45 33.49 -15.49
C ALA A 382 -91.18 32.17 -15.15
N GLY A 383 -90.96 31.64 -13.95
CA GLY A 383 -91.73 30.51 -13.42
C GLY A 383 -90.97 29.69 -12.38
N THR A 384 -91.41 29.77 -11.12
CA THR A 384 -90.94 29.00 -9.93
C THR A 384 -89.45 29.14 -9.59
N VAL A 385 -89.02 29.53 -8.39
CA VAL A 385 -89.62 29.36 -7.04
C VAL A 385 -89.48 30.64 -6.21
N ILE A 386 -90.55 31.03 -5.48
CA ILE A 386 -90.46 31.98 -4.36
C ILE A 386 -90.78 31.20 -3.09
N GLY A 387 -89.84 31.13 -2.16
CA GLY A 387 -89.85 30.19 -1.02
C GLY A 387 -89.30 30.73 0.31
N VAL A 388 -89.38 32.06 0.50
CA VAL A 388 -89.35 32.77 1.80
C VAL A 388 -88.17 32.49 2.76
N VAL A 389 -87.27 33.47 2.86
CA VAL A 389 -86.41 33.67 4.04
C VAL A 389 -87.26 34.16 5.22
N LEU A 390 -87.48 33.30 6.23
CA LEU A 390 -87.99 33.68 7.57
C LEU A 390 -87.55 32.65 8.64
N ALA A 391 -86.29 32.71 9.11
CA ALA A 391 -85.84 31.99 10.30
C ALA A 391 -84.54 32.54 10.92
N LEU A 392 -84.54 33.80 11.36
CA LEU A 392 -83.58 34.29 12.37
C LEU A 392 -84.35 34.88 13.55
N GLY A 393 -84.27 34.24 14.72
CA GLY A 393 -84.89 34.78 15.93
C GLY A 393 -85.00 33.77 17.08
N ILE A 394 -84.37 34.12 18.21
CA ILE A 394 -84.50 33.53 19.57
C ILE A 394 -83.73 32.21 19.78
N GLY A 395 -82.79 32.19 20.74
CA GLY A 395 -82.15 30.93 21.16
C GLY A 395 -80.94 30.99 22.10
N VAL A 396 -80.28 32.13 22.30
CA VAL A 396 -79.13 32.21 23.24
C VAL A 396 -79.61 32.24 24.69
N GLN A 397 -78.87 31.56 25.58
CA GLN A 397 -78.82 31.76 27.05
C GLN A 397 -79.83 31.03 27.96
N TYR A 398 -79.55 29.75 28.30
CA TYR A 398 -79.65 29.35 29.72
C TYR A 398 -78.59 28.36 30.20
N TRP A 399 -78.11 28.63 31.40
CA TRP A 399 -76.83 28.25 32.00
C TRP A 399 -76.91 26.93 32.80
N ARG A 400 -75.83 26.13 32.75
CA ARG A 400 -75.26 25.28 33.84
C ARG A 400 -76.16 25.00 35.09
N ARG A 401 -76.37 23.71 35.41
CA ARG A 401 -75.88 23.07 36.67
C ARG A 401 -76.27 21.58 36.84
N ARG A 402 -75.25 20.74 37.07
CA ARG A 402 -75.17 19.64 38.07
C ARG A 402 -76.43 18.78 38.35
N ARG A 403 -76.40 17.49 37.97
CA ARG A 403 -76.07 16.35 38.87
C ARG A 403 -76.24 14.97 38.21
N ASP A 404 -75.27 14.09 38.50
CA ASP A 404 -75.33 12.60 38.55
C ASP A 404 -76.51 12.04 39.38
N PRO A 405 -76.83 10.72 39.38
CA PRO A 405 -75.91 9.57 39.14
C PRO A 405 -76.46 8.35 38.35
N THR A 406 -75.56 7.40 38.03
CA THR A 406 -75.48 5.98 38.52
C THR A 406 -74.98 4.98 37.44
N GLU A 407 -73.92 4.21 37.77
CA GLU A 407 -73.72 2.74 37.54
C GLU A 407 -73.86 2.17 36.10
N GLU A 408 -73.14 1.15 35.60
CA GLU A 408 -71.98 0.31 36.01
C GLU A 408 -71.46 -0.36 34.69
N GLU A 409 -70.33 -1.05 34.53
CA GLU A 409 -69.29 -1.65 35.39
C GLU A 409 -67.95 -1.76 34.57
N ASN A 410 -66.94 -2.50 35.08
CA ASN A 410 -65.88 -3.23 34.35
C ASN A 410 -64.70 -2.50 33.65
N THR A 411 -63.73 -2.07 34.48
CA THR A 411 -62.41 -2.72 34.74
C THR A 411 -61.87 -3.75 33.70
N VAL A 412 -60.57 -4.02 33.51
CA VAL A 412 -59.23 -3.55 34.01
C VAL A 412 -58.20 -4.20 33.03
N LEU A 413 -57.07 -3.59 32.63
CA LEU A 413 -55.81 -3.55 33.38
C LEU A 413 -54.78 -2.65 32.68
N SER A 414 -54.15 -1.73 33.43
CA SER A 414 -52.98 -0.97 33.00
C SER A 414 -51.67 -1.69 33.32
N GLY A 415 -50.63 -1.40 32.56
CA GLY A 415 -49.24 -1.68 32.90
C GLY A 415 -48.35 -0.59 32.33
N ASP A 416 -48.15 0.48 33.11
CA ASP A 416 -47.18 1.54 32.83
C ASP A 416 -46.28 1.68 34.08
N THR A 417 -44.98 1.86 33.88
CA THR A 417 -44.02 2.08 34.98
C THR A 417 -42.95 3.05 34.52
N SER A 418 -43.04 4.26 35.04
CA SER A 418 -42.03 5.28 34.90
C SER A 418 -40.79 4.97 35.76
N HIS A 419 -39.61 5.06 35.15
CA HIS A 419 -38.37 5.45 35.83
C HIS A 419 -37.80 6.64 35.03
N GLN A 420 -37.80 7.87 35.57
CA GLN A 420 -36.98 8.37 36.68
C GLN A 420 -35.55 8.66 36.21
N SER A 421 -35.28 9.96 36.11
CA SER A 421 -34.00 10.56 35.74
C SER A 421 -32.87 10.19 36.71
N SER A 422 -31.71 9.82 36.17
CA SER A 422 -30.43 9.80 36.87
C SER A 422 -29.36 10.40 35.95
N GLU A 423 -28.79 11.53 36.39
CA GLU A 423 -27.56 12.07 35.80
C GLU A 423 -26.41 11.11 36.14
N GLU A 424 -25.82 10.47 35.13
CA GLU A 424 -24.48 9.86 35.26
C GLU A 424 -23.49 10.63 34.39
N ASN A 425 -22.46 11.16 35.04
CA ASN A 425 -21.40 11.94 34.44
C ASN A 425 -20.40 10.99 33.75
N ALA A 426 -20.71 10.58 32.53
CA ALA A 426 -19.77 9.88 31.66
C ALA A 426 -18.87 10.89 30.95
N THR A 427 -17.59 10.93 31.33
CA THR A 427 -16.56 11.60 30.54
C THR A 427 -16.26 10.71 29.33
N THR A 428 -17.00 10.89 28.24
CA THR A 428 -16.61 10.40 26.93
C THR A 428 -15.35 11.14 26.51
N THR A 429 -14.20 10.49 26.62
CA THR A 429 -13.03 10.84 25.83
C THR A 429 -13.40 10.64 24.38
N GLU A 430 -13.47 11.73 23.62
CA GLU A 430 -13.47 11.68 22.16
C GLU A 430 -12.18 10.97 21.70
N PRO A 431 -12.24 10.17 20.63
CA PRO A 431 -11.04 9.64 20.02
C PRO A 431 -10.22 10.81 19.49
N LEU A 432 -9.00 11.01 20.03
CA LEU A 432 -8.05 11.96 19.46
C LEU A 432 -7.73 11.51 18.03
N THR A 433 -7.72 12.45 17.08
CA THR A 433 -7.18 12.18 15.74
C THR A 433 -5.67 11.95 15.82
N ASP A 434 -5.08 11.44 14.74
CA ASP A 434 -3.63 11.25 14.67
C ASP A 434 -2.89 12.60 14.80
N GLU A 435 -3.44 13.69 14.25
CA GLU A 435 -2.94 15.07 14.40
C GLU A 435 -3.00 15.54 15.86
N ASP A 436 -4.12 15.33 16.55
CA ASP A 436 -4.26 15.65 17.99
C ASP A 436 -3.30 14.83 18.85
N HIS A 437 -3.02 13.58 18.47
CA HIS A 437 -2.06 12.73 19.16
C HIS A 437 -0.63 13.28 19.03
N ILE A 438 -0.22 13.71 17.83
CA ILE A 438 1.06 14.42 17.62
C ILE A 438 1.11 15.73 18.41
N GLN A 439 0.04 16.53 18.39
CA GLN A 439 -0.03 17.77 19.16
C GLN A 439 0.11 17.50 20.67
N LYS A 440 -0.53 16.45 21.18
CA LYS A 440 -0.41 16.03 22.58
C LYS A 440 1.02 15.61 22.92
N LEU A 441 1.66 14.76 22.11
CA LEU A 441 3.06 14.33 22.30
C LEU A 441 4.01 15.53 22.32
N LEU A 442 3.88 16.47 21.38
CA LEU A 442 4.66 17.70 21.38
C LEU A 442 4.44 18.54 22.65
N SER A 443 3.23 18.56 23.21
CA SER A 443 2.93 19.27 24.47
C SER A 443 3.52 18.60 25.71
N GLU A 444 3.65 17.27 25.70
CA GLU A 444 4.27 16.49 26.78
C GLU A 444 5.80 16.54 26.69
N HIS A 445 6.35 16.73 25.48
CA HIS A 445 7.78 16.85 25.18
C HIS A 445 8.22 18.30 24.91
N ASP A 446 7.90 19.25 25.82
CA ASP A 446 8.56 20.57 25.85
C ASP A 446 8.38 21.42 24.56
N GLY A 447 7.37 21.12 23.74
CA GLY A 447 7.07 21.77 22.45
C GLY A 447 7.91 21.26 21.26
N ARG A 448 8.73 20.22 21.42
CA ARG A 448 9.64 19.70 20.39
C ARG A 448 10.02 18.23 20.56
N MET A 449 10.05 17.47 19.47
CA MET A 449 10.37 16.03 19.48
C MET A 449 11.12 15.62 18.21
N HIS A 450 12.02 14.63 18.25
CA HIS A 450 12.62 14.09 17.03
C HIS A 450 11.59 13.22 16.30
N GLN A 451 11.61 13.23 14.96
CA GLN A 451 10.68 12.40 14.17
C GLN A 451 10.84 10.89 14.47
N SER A 452 12.05 10.45 14.84
CA SER A 452 12.37 9.09 15.31
C SER A 452 11.75 8.76 16.67
N ASP A 453 11.76 9.70 17.61
CA ASP A 453 11.09 9.55 18.90
C ASP A 453 9.56 9.44 18.70
N ILE A 454 8.98 10.21 17.77
CA ILE A 454 7.53 10.13 17.44
C ILE A 454 7.17 8.74 16.92
N VAL A 455 7.94 8.20 15.97
CA VAL A 455 7.78 6.80 15.48
C VAL A 455 7.84 5.80 16.63
N THR A 456 8.75 6.00 17.59
CA THR A 456 8.96 5.09 18.71
C THR A 456 7.83 5.14 19.73
N GLU A 457 7.30 6.34 20.04
CA GLU A 457 6.26 6.53 21.07
C GLU A 457 4.85 6.23 20.54
N THR A 458 4.58 6.45 19.25
CA THR A 458 3.29 6.10 18.61
C THR A 458 3.23 4.65 18.12
N GLY A 459 4.37 4.04 17.78
CA GLY A 459 4.44 2.74 17.12
C GLY A 459 4.03 2.75 15.65
N TRP A 460 3.80 3.92 15.04
CA TRP A 460 3.42 4.05 13.64
C TRP A 460 4.60 3.85 12.68
N SER A 461 4.32 3.43 11.44
CA SER A 461 5.36 3.31 10.42
C SER A 461 6.04 4.65 10.14
N LYS A 462 7.32 4.60 9.77
CA LYS A 462 8.11 5.80 9.43
C LYS A 462 7.47 6.58 8.28
N SER A 463 6.87 5.87 7.32
CA SER A 463 6.12 6.44 6.18
C SER A 463 4.87 7.16 6.66
N LYS A 464 4.02 6.53 7.49
CA LYS A 464 2.82 7.17 8.08
C LYS A 464 3.18 8.45 8.85
N VAL A 465 4.18 8.38 9.73
CA VAL A 465 4.66 9.57 10.46
C VAL A 465 5.18 10.65 9.51
N SER A 466 5.89 10.30 8.44
CA SER A 466 6.38 11.28 7.46
C SER A 466 5.26 11.92 6.63
N ARG A 467 4.25 11.15 6.20
CA ARG A 467 3.07 11.65 5.48
C ARG A 467 2.26 12.61 6.38
N LEU A 468 1.92 12.17 7.60
CA LEU A 468 1.18 12.96 8.60
C LEU A 468 1.89 14.28 8.96
N LEU A 469 3.19 14.23 9.27
CA LEU A 469 3.96 15.44 9.59
C LEU A 469 4.16 16.37 8.40
N SER A 470 3.98 15.89 7.17
CA SER A 470 3.97 16.77 5.99
C SER A 470 2.61 17.48 5.87
N ARG A 471 1.48 16.77 6.01
CA ARG A 471 0.13 17.38 6.08
C ARG A 471 0.04 18.44 7.18
N MET A 472 0.49 18.11 8.41
CA MET A 472 0.47 19.05 9.53
C MET A 472 1.42 20.25 9.37
N GLU A 473 2.46 20.14 8.54
CA GLU A 473 3.35 21.27 8.20
C GLU A 473 2.72 22.17 7.12
N ASP A 474 2.07 21.57 6.11
CA ASP A 474 1.31 22.30 5.09
C ASP A 474 0.11 23.07 5.68
N ASP A 475 -0.53 22.53 6.72
CA ASP A 475 -1.60 23.16 7.51
C ASP A 475 -1.08 24.20 8.55
N GLU A 476 0.22 24.53 8.55
CA GLU A 476 0.89 25.43 9.51
C GLU A 476 0.77 25.01 11.00
N GLN A 477 0.37 23.76 11.31
CA GLN A 477 0.16 23.27 12.68
C GLN A 477 1.46 22.92 13.42
N ILE A 478 2.52 22.61 12.68
CA ILE A 478 3.87 22.30 13.15
C ILE A 478 4.92 22.92 12.22
N ILE A 479 6.19 22.91 12.66
CA ILE A 479 7.36 23.32 11.87
C ILE A 479 8.38 22.18 11.88
N LYS A 480 8.88 21.76 10.70
CA LYS A 480 9.93 20.74 10.57
C LYS A 480 11.31 21.40 10.43
N ILE A 481 12.20 21.14 11.39
CA ILE A 481 13.57 21.65 11.39
C ILE A 481 14.55 20.48 11.16
N SER A 482 15.14 20.41 9.96
CA SER A 482 16.16 19.39 9.66
C SER A 482 17.50 19.71 10.32
N VAL A 483 17.98 18.80 11.17
CA VAL A 483 19.26 18.90 11.88
C VAL A 483 20.14 17.71 11.49
N GLY A 484 20.96 17.90 10.46
CA GLY A 484 21.88 16.88 9.97
C GLY A 484 21.19 15.81 9.11
N ARG A 485 20.92 14.63 9.69
CA ARG A 485 20.22 13.50 9.02
C ARG A 485 18.84 13.22 9.61
N GLU A 486 18.37 14.07 10.51
CA GLU A 486 17.16 13.85 11.30
C GLU A 486 16.34 15.14 11.37
N ASN A 487 15.02 15.00 11.50
CA ASN A 487 14.09 16.12 11.62
C ASN A 487 13.64 16.28 13.07
N ILE A 488 13.66 17.52 13.56
CA ILE A 488 13.03 17.92 14.80
C ILE A 488 11.71 18.59 14.46
N ILE A 489 10.63 18.09 15.04
CA ILE A 489 9.28 18.65 14.91
C ILE A 489 9.04 19.59 16.08
N THR A 490 8.49 20.78 15.83
CA THR A 490 8.16 21.75 16.88
C THR A 490 6.85 22.47 16.59
N ARG A 491 6.22 23.02 17.63
CA ARG A 491 5.02 23.84 17.50
C ARG A 491 5.36 25.27 17.02
N PRO A 492 4.46 25.93 16.27
CA PRO A 492 4.62 27.33 15.90
C PRO A 492 4.86 28.22 17.14
N GLY A 493 6.03 28.85 17.20
CA GLY A 493 6.43 29.74 18.30
C GLY A 493 7.33 29.13 19.39
N ASP A 494 7.53 27.80 19.44
CA ASP A 494 8.46 27.12 20.37
C ASP A 494 9.88 26.93 19.75
N GLU A 495 10.16 27.64 18.67
CA GLU A 495 11.40 27.55 17.90
C GLU A 495 12.70 27.79 18.72
N PRO A 496 13.77 27.03 18.44
CA PRO A 496 15.08 27.31 19.01
C PRO A 496 15.60 28.67 18.50
N ARG A 497 15.92 29.57 19.44
CA ARG A 497 16.23 31.01 19.24
C ARG A 497 17.37 31.40 18.26
N HIS A 498 17.93 30.48 17.47
CA HIS A 498 19.02 30.73 16.50
C HIS A 498 18.82 30.01 15.14
N ALA A 499 17.62 29.50 14.82
CA ALA A 499 17.33 28.88 13.50
C ALA A 499 16.93 29.87 12.39
N GLY A 500 17.02 31.19 12.64
CA GLY A 500 16.77 32.20 11.61
C GLY A 500 17.81 32.16 10.50
N SER A 501 17.39 31.77 9.30
CA SER A 501 18.19 31.78 8.07
C SER A 501 18.82 33.16 7.84
N THR A 502 20.15 33.21 7.75
CA THR A 502 20.87 34.38 7.26
C THR A 502 21.05 34.28 5.75
N LEU A 503 20.25 35.01 4.96
CA LEU A 503 20.60 35.54 3.63
C LEU A 503 19.43 36.31 2.96
N GLU A 504 19.00 37.42 3.56
CA GLU A 504 18.26 38.48 2.81
C GLU A 504 18.32 39.84 3.55
N ASP A 505 19.36 40.64 3.22
CA ASP A 505 19.45 42.11 3.35
C ASP A 505 20.75 42.62 2.66
#